data_AF-A0A841JX34-F1
#
_entry.id   AF-A0A841JX34-F1
#
_cell.length_a   1.000
_cell.length_b   1.000
_cell.length_c   1.000
_cell.angle_alpha   90.00
_cell.angle_beta   90.00
_cell.angle_gamma   90.00
#
_symmetry.space_group_name_H-M   'P 1'
#
loop_
_entity.id
_entity.type
_entity.pdbx_description
1 polymer ?
#
loop_
_entity_poly.entity_id
_entity_poly.type
_entity_poly.pdbx_seq_one_letter_code
_entity_poly.pdbx_strand_id
1 'polypeptide(L)'
;MPAKPFDASQFVATQWNTAADKATFGNAVLNFIESEWKRSLFTKSFYQRLSNCFGHIAHYDIHGFYETWFTTDRDRLKFLKHTLAWPCWGDPTFTYSDVERVIKQQVRARNYLALYELRAAEELRTTEMAVLTRLEAKYRAPANPGADAIEEAAFVTEPTDPQPLIAPFEPVQGSLF
;
A
#
# COMPACT_ATOMS: atom_id res chain seq x y z
N MET A 1 10.39 19.59 -21.36
CA MET A 1 9.53 19.71 -20.17
C MET A 1 8.11 19.48 -20.64
N PRO A 2 7.35 18.51 -20.09
CA PRO A 2 5.92 18.44 -20.36
C PRO A 2 5.27 19.77 -19.98
N ALA A 3 4.26 20.20 -20.74
CA ALA A 3 3.55 21.45 -20.48
C ALA A 3 2.97 21.41 -19.06
N LYS A 4 3.15 22.49 -18.29
CA LYS A 4 2.58 22.62 -16.93
C LYS A 4 1.05 22.65 -17.05
N PRO A 5 0.33 21.62 -16.59
CA PRO A 5 -1.13 21.54 -16.79
C PRO A 5 -1.90 22.57 -15.96
N PHE A 6 -1.33 23.07 -14.85
CA PHE A 6 -1.99 24.03 -13.98
C PHE A 6 -1.37 25.42 -14.09
N ASP A 7 -2.25 26.40 -14.25
CA ASP A 7 -1.94 27.83 -14.26
C ASP A 7 -2.43 28.51 -12.96
N ALA A 8 -1.79 29.60 -12.56
CA ALA A 8 -2.14 30.34 -11.35
C ALA A 8 -3.58 30.89 -11.38
N SER A 9 -4.12 31.25 -12.56
CA SER A 9 -5.48 31.77 -12.71
C SER A 9 -6.57 30.78 -12.27
N GLN A 10 -6.24 29.50 -12.13
CA GLN A 10 -7.18 28.44 -11.70
C GLN A 10 -7.37 28.40 -10.18
N PHE A 11 -6.56 29.13 -9.40
CA PHE A 11 -6.50 28.99 -7.95
C PHE A 11 -6.77 30.29 -7.21
N VAL A 12 -7.38 30.15 -6.04
CA VAL A 12 -7.59 31.25 -5.11
C VAL A 12 -6.40 31.31 -4.16
N ALA A 13 -5.73 32.46 -4.07
CA ALA A 13 -4.65 32.64 -3.11
C ALA A 13 -5.17 32.51 -1.67
N THR A 14 -4.34 31.98 -0.78
CA THR A 14 -4.58 32.03 0.66
C THR A 14 -3.79 33.17 1.30
N GLN A 15 -4.02 33.42 2.59
CA GLN A 15 -3.21 34.40 3.34
C GLN A 15 -1.72 34.02 3.45
N TRP A 16 -1.37 32.74 3.22
CA TRP A 16 0.00 32.24 3.36
C TRP A 16 0.65 31.85 2.04
N ASN A 17 -0.15 31.58 1.00
CA ASN A 17 0.34 31.06 -0.27
C ASN A 17 -0.37 31.73 -1.45
N THR A 18 0.42 32.09 -2.45
CA THR A 18 -0.09 32.67 -3.69
C THR A 18 -0.76 31.59 -4.56
N ALA A 19 -1.57 32.04 -5.52
CA ALA A 19 -2.12 31.15 -6.54
C ALA A 19 -1.02 30.46 -7.39
N ALA A 20 0.13 31.12 -7.57
CA ALA A 20 1.29 30.54 -8.25
C ALA A 20 1.97 29.42 -7.43
N ASP A 21 2.02 29.56 -6.10
CA ASP A 21 2.53 28.50 -5.22
C ASP A 21 1.62 27.26 -5.29
N LYS A 22 0.30 27.49 -5.33
CA LYS A 22 -0.71 26.44 -5.53
C LYS A 22 -0.53 25.71 -6.86
N ALA A 23 -0.37 26.46 -7.95
CA ALA A 23 -0.09 25.88 -9.27
C ALA A 23 1.21 25.09 -9.29
N THR A 24 2.27 25.61 -8.67
CA THR A 24 3.57 24.93 -8.56
C THR A 24 3.44 23.62 -7.81
N PHE A 25 2.73 23.59 -6.68
CA PHE A 25 2.46 22.36 -5.94
C PHE A 25 1.67 21.35 -6.78
N GLY A 26 0.57 21.76 -7.42
CA GLY A 26 -0.23 20.85 -8.24
C GLY A 26 0.57 20.24 -9.40
N ASN A 27 1.39 21.06 -10.05
CA ASN A 27 2.26 20.60 -11.13
C ASN A 27 3.35 19.65 -10.60
N ALA A 28 3.87 19.89 -9.39
CA ALA A 28 4.81 18.99 -8.74
C ALA A 28 4.17 17.61 -8.43
N VAL A 29 2.91 17.57 -8.00
CA VAL A 29 2.17 16.30 -7.79
C VAL A 29 2.07 15.52 -9.09
N LEU A 30 1.64 16.15 -10.18
CA LEU A 30 1.51 15.45 -11.46
C LEU A 30 2.85 15.01 -12.03
N ASN A 31 3.87 15.87 -11.96
CA ASN A 31 5.22 15.50 -12.37
C ASN A 31 5.77 14.32 -11.54
N PHE A 32 5.46 14.26 -10.25
CA PHE A 32 5.86 13.14 -9.39
C PHE A 32 5.22 11.82 -9.83
N ILE A 33 3.92 11.83 -10.18
CA ILE A 33 3.21 10.66 -10.72
C ILE A 33 3.79 10.26 -12.09
N GLU A 34 3.97 11.22 -12.99
CA GLU A 34 4.52 11.00 -14.35
C GLU A 34 5.96 10.50 -14.34
N SER A 35 6.74 10.90 -13.34
CA SER A 35 8.11 10.46 -13.13
C SER A 35 8.20 9.10 -12.45
N GLU A 36 7.10 8.34 -12.42
CA GLU A 36 6.98 7.05 -11.74
C GLU A 36 7.45 7.10 -10.29
N TRP A 37 7.04 8.16 -9.57
CA TRP A 37 7.28 8.36 -8.14
C TRP A 37 8.76 8.48 -7.76
N LYS A 38 9.61 9.00 -8.66
CA LYS A 38 11.05 9.14 -8.44
C LYS A 38 11.39 9.83 -7.11
N ARG A 39 12.11 9.13 -6.22
CA ARG A 39 12.48 9.60 -4.87
C ARG A 39 13.17 10.96 -4.85
N SER A 40 14.00 11.27 -5.86
CA SER A 40 14.70 12.56 -5.94
C SER A 40 13.77 13.77 -6.09
N LEU A 41 12.53 13.56 -6.53
CA LEU A 41 11.50 14.60 -6.64
C LEU A 41 10.67 14.73 -5.36
N PHE A 42 10.76 13.76 -4.44
CA PHE A 42 10.06 13.76 -3.17
C PHE A 42 10.83 14.57 -2.11
N THR A 43 10.88 15.88 -2.32
CA THR A 43 11.59 16.81 -1.44
C THR A 43 10.83 17.07 -0.14
N LYS A 44 11.52 17.62 0.87
CA LYS A 44 10.92 18.00 2.15
C LYS A 44 9.76 18.99 2.01
N SER A 45 9.91 20.02 1.17
CA SER A 45 8.85 21.00 0.93
C SER A 45 7.63 20.38 0.23
N PHE A 46 7.86 19.49 -0.72
CA PHE A 46 6.79 18.76 -1.40
C PHE A 46 6.02 17.87 -0.42
N TYR A 47 6.74 17.08 0.37
CA TYR A 47 6.17 16.26 1.45
C TYR A 47 5.34 17.08 2.42
N GLN A 48 5.90 18.17 2.96
CA GLN A 48 5.21 19.04 3.93
C GLN A 48 3.89 19.58 3.39
N ARG A 49 3.80 19.86 2.09
CA ARG A 49 2.52 20.26 1.49
C ARG A 49 1.60 19.05 1.27
N LEU A 50 2.11 17.99 0.67
CA LEU A 50 1.33 16.81 0.32
C LEU A 50 0.70 16.15 1.55
N SER A 51 1.43 16.04 2.66
CA SER A 51 0.94 15.45 3.91
C SER A 51 -0.23 16.23 4.54
N ASN A 52 -0.41 17.49 4.16
CA ASN A 52 -1.52 18.34 4.60
C ASN A 52 -2.69 18.37 3.59
N CYS A 53 -2.58 17.63 2.49
CA CYS A 53 -3.62 17.50 1.47
C CYS A 53 -4.21 16.08 1.49
N PHE A 54 -5.42 15.93 0.93
CA PHE A 54 -6.09 14.66 0.70
C PHE A 54 -6.35 13.80 1.95
N GLY A 55 -6.30 14.41 3.15
CA GLY A 55 -6.53 13.71 4.40
C GLY A 55 -5.57 12.55 4.63
N HIS A 56 -4.32 12.66 4.16
CA HIS A 56 -3.31 11.66 4.48
C HIS A 56 -3.07 11.62 6.00
N ILE A 57 -2.81 10.43 6.53
CA ILE A 57 -2.39 10.27 7.92
C ILE A 57 -1.06 11.02 8.07
N ALA A 58 -0.97 11.87 9.10
CA ALA A 58 0.25 12.59 9.43
C ALA A 58 1.32 11.61 9.90
N HIS A 59 2.07 11.03 8.96
CA HIS A 59 3.33 10.39 9.28
C HIS A 59 4.27 11.47 9.86
N TYR A 60 4.99 11.15 10.93
CA TYR A 60 5.86 12.13 11.59
C TYR A 60 7.07 12.50 10.72
N ASP A 61 7.46 11.62 9.80
CA ASP A 61 8.66 11.77 8.99
C ASP A 61 8.42 11.47 7.48
N ILE A 62 9.21 12.15 6.64
CA ILE A 62 9.16 12.06 5.18
C ILE A 62 9.45 10.65 4.66
N HIS A 63 10.36 9.89 5.30
CA HIS A 63 10.72 8.56 4.85
C HIS A 63 9.57 7.57 5.08
N GLY A 64 8.97 7.61 6.27
CA GLY A 64 7.81 6.79 6.60
C GLY A 64 6.59 7.09 5.70
N PHE A 65 6.37 8.36 5.37
CA PHE A 65 5.31 8.71 4.40
C PHE A 65 5.59 8.10 3.03
N TYR A 66 6.81 8.25 2.52
CA TYR A 66 7.14 7.68 1.20
C TYR A 66 7.00 6.16 1.21
N GLU A 67 7.51 5.50 2.23
CA GLU A 67 7.47 4.04 2.34
C GLU A 67 6.04 3.49 2.37
N THR A 68 5.13 4.22 3.03
CA THR A 68 3.71 3.85 3.15
C THR A 68 2.97 3.92 1.82
N TRP A 69 3.35 4.85 0.93
CA TRP A 69 2.54 5.19 -0.24
C TRP A 69 3.19 4.91 -1.59
N PHE A 70 4.52 4.86 -1.69
CA PHE A 70 5.21 4.94 -3.00
C PHE A 70 6.23 3.82 -3.25
N THR A 71 6.32 2.82 -2.36
CA THR A 71 7.29 1.71 -2.46
C THR A 71 6.92 0.70 -3.54
N THR A 72 5.73 0.11 -3.45
CA THR A 72 5.23 -0.90 -4.40
C THR A 72 4.13 -0.34 -5.29
N ASP A 73 3.78 -1.03 -6.39
CA ASP A 73 2.66 -0.59 -7.24
C ASP A 73 1.32 -0.71 -6.52
N ARG A 74 1.20 -1.68 -5.61
CA ARG A 74 0.07 -1.77 -4.68
C ARG A 74 -0.05 -0.53 -3.78
N ASP A 75 1.06 -0.06 -3.21
CA ASP A 75 1.03 1.11 -2.31
C ASP A 75 0.67 2.39 -3.08
N ARG A 76 1.20 2.54 -4.30
CA ARG A 76 0.88 3.66 -5.21
C ARG A 76 -0.59 3.63 -5.62
N LEU A 77 -1.13 2.44 -5.90
CA LEU A 77 -2.56 2.27 -6.16
C LEU A 77 -3.40 2.67 -4.94
N LYS A 78 -2.99 2.27 -3.73
CA LYS A 78 -3.66 2.65 -2.48
C LYS A 78 -3.66 4.17 -2.30
N PHE A 79 -2.53 4.83 -2.59
CA PHE A 79 -2.42 6.28 -2.57
C PHE A 79 -3.44 6.92 -3.53
N LEU A 80 -3.47 6.50 -4.80
CA LEU A 80 -4.39 7.04 -5.80
C LEU A 80 -5.87 6.83 -5.40
N LYS A 81 -6.22 5.66 -4.88
CA LYS A 81 -7.57 5.37 -4.38
C LYS A 81 -7.93 6.30 -3.22
N HIS A 82 -7.03 6.47 -2.26
CA HIS A 82 -7.22 7.39 -1.13
C HIS A 82 -7.41 8.84 -1.60
N THR A 83 -6.53 9.33 -2.46
CA THR A 83 -6.60 10.68 -3.05
C THR A 83 -7.95 10.90 -3.75
N LEU A 84 -8.43 9.95 -4.54
CA LEU A 84 -9.68 10.07 -5.29
C LEU A 84 -10.93 9.96 -4.41
N ALA A 85 -10.87 9.19 -3.33
CA ALA A 85 -11.99 8.98 -2.40
C ALA A 85 -12.16 10.13 -1.40
N TRP A 86 -11.07 10.81 -1.02
CA TRP A 86 -11.13 11.93 -0.09
C TRP A 86 -12.05 13.05 -0.64
N PRO A 87 -12.95 13.66 0.13
CA PRO A 87 -13.67 14.84 -0.32
C PRO A 87 -12.80 16.11 -0.19
N CYS A 88 -12.86 17.02 -1.16
CA CYS A 88 -12.11 18.28 -1.13
C CYS A 88 -12.80 19.31 -0.23
N TRP A 89 -12.60 19.18 1.09
CA TRP A 89 -13.19 20.07 2.09
C TRP A 89 -12.46 21.40 2.23
N GLY A 90 -13.18 22.41 2.70
CA GLY A 90 -12.62 23.72 3.09
C GLY A 90 -12.74 24.79 2.01
N ASP A 91 -12.72 26.04 2.48
CA ASP A 91 -12.73 27.22 1.62
C ASP A 91 -11.35 27.38 0.95
N PRO A 92 -11.27 27.54 -0.38
CA PRO A 92 -10.00 27.68 -1.10
C PRO A 92 -9.21 28.95 -0.71
N THR A 93 -9.82 29.93 -0.04
CA THR A 93 -9.12 31.09 0.54
C THR A 93 -8.28 30.74 1.78
N PHE A 94 -8.54 29.60 2.42
CA PHE A 94 -7.78 29.13 3.59
C PHE A 94 -7.12 27.76 3.37
N THR A 95 -7.54 27.01 2.35
CA THR A 95 -7.10 25.63 2.10
C THR A 95 -6.65 25.42 0.65
N TYR A 96 -6.18 24.22 0.34
CA TYR A 96 -5.79 23.80 -1.01
C TYR A 96 -6.91 23.00 -1.72
N SER A 97 -8.17 23.16 -1.29
CA SER A 97 -9.31 22.37 -1.76
C SER A 97 -9.57 22.51 -3.27
N ASP A 98 -9.26 23.68 -3.85
CA ASP A 98 -9.27 23.96 -5.28
C ASP A 98 -8.18 23.15 -6.03
N VAL A 99 -6.96 23.16 -5.52
CA VAL A 99 -5.83 22.38 -6.07
C VAL A 99 -6.11 20.88 -6.02
N GLU A 100 -6.61 20.38 -4.88
CA GLU A 100 -6.97 18.98 -4.74
C GLU A 100 -8.02 18.54 -5.76
N ARG A 101 -9.00 19.40 -6.05
CA ARG A 101 -10.07 19.12 -7.00
C ARG A 101 -9.53 18.96 -8.42
N VAL A 102 -8.68 19.88 -8.87
CA VAL A 102 -8.10 19.81 -10.23
C VAL A 102 -7.09 18.66 -10.36
N ILE A 103 -6.34 18.34 -9.31
CA ILE A 103 -5.47 17.14 -9.30
C ILE A 103 -6.31 15.88 -9.50
N LYS A 104 -7.42 15.73 -8.76
CA LYS A 104 -8.31 14.56 -8.93
C LYS A 104 -8.89 14.48 -10.33
N GLN A 105 -9.27 15.61 -10.91
CA GLN A 105 -9.73 15.65 -12.31
C GLN A 105 -8.64 15.18 -13.28
N GLN A 106 -7.40 15.63 -13.11
CA GLN A 106 -6.28 15.20 -13.95
C GLN A 106 -5.93 13.71 -13.76
N VAL A 107 -5.93 13.22 -12.53
CA VAL A 107 -5.71 11.80 -12.24
C VAL A 107 -6.75 10.92 -12.92
N ARG A 108 -8.02 11.35 -12.92
CA ARG A 108 -9.10 10.66 -13.65
C ARG A 108 -8.94 10.78 -15.16
N ALA A 109 -8.70 11.97 -15.68
CA ALA A 109 -8.58 12.23 -17.11
C ALA A 109 -7.44 11.43 -17.76
N ARG A 110 -6.34 11.23 -17.04
CA ARG A 110 -5.18 10.47 -17.51
C ARG A 110 -5.24 8.98 -17.18
N ASN A 111 -6.32 8.54 -16.53
CA ASN A 111 -6.58 7.15 -16.17
C ASN A 111 -5.45 6.47 -15.36
N TYR A 112 -4.77 7.23 -14.47
CA TYR A 112 -3.70 6.66 -13.65
C TYR A 112 -4.19 5.55 -12.73
N LEU A 113 -5.46 5.60 -12.32
CA LEU A 113 -6.03 4.55 -11.48
C LEU A 113 -5.98 3.20 -12.19
N ALA A 114 -6.52 3.10 -13.41
CA ALA A 114 -6.53 1.83 -14.15
C ALA A 114 -5.11 1.35 -14.49
N LEU A 115 -4.20 2.28 -14.80
CA LEU A 115 -2.79 1.94 -15.03
C LEU A 115 -2.16 1.26 -13.82
N TYR A 116 -2.36 1.79 -12.62
CA TYR A 116 -1.82 1.20 -11.39
C TYR A 116 -2.60 -0.03 -10.91
N GLU A 117 -3.88 -0.17 -11.26
CA GLU A 117 -4.63 -1.42 -11.05
C GLU A 117 -4.04 -2.57 -11.86
N LEU A 118 -3.71 -2.33 -13.13
CA LEU A 118 -3.06 -3.32 -13.98
C LEU A 118 -1.68 -3.70 -13.42
N ARG A 119 -0.83 -2.70 -13.14
CA ARG A 119 0.53 -2.94 -12.62
C ARG A 119 0.52 -3.68 -11.28
N ALA A 120 -0.34 -3.27 -10.34
CA ALA A 120 -0.44 -3.95 -9.05
C ALA A 120 -0.94 -5.40 -9.19
N ALA A 121 -1.83 -5.68 -10.15
CA ALA A 121 -2.27 -7.05 -10.43
C ALA A 121 -1.15 -7.91 -11.05
N GLU A 122 -0.30 -7.34 -11.90
CA GLU A 122 0.86 -8.03 -12.48
C GLU A 122 1.94 -8.31 -11.43
N GLU A 123 2.23 -7.34 -10.55
CA GLU A 123 3.13 -7.51 -9.41
C GLU A 123 2.62 -8.66 -8.52
N LEU A 124 1.32 -8.64 -8.16
CA LEU A 124 0.71 -9.69 -7.35
C LEU A 124 0.86 -11.07 -8.00
N ARG A 125 0.47 -11.22 -9.27
CA ARG A 125 0.62 -12.50 -9.99
C ARG A 125 2.06 -13.00 -9.98
N THR A 126 3.02 -12.11 -10.20
CA THR A 126 4.45 -12.47 -10.21
C THR A 126 4.90 -12.97 -8.84
N THR A 127 4.48 -12.30 -7.75
CA THR A 127 4.79 -12.74 -6.39
C THR A 127 4.14 -14.08 -6.05
N GLU A 128 2.87 -14.29 -6.43
CA GLU A 128 2.14 -15.54 -6.21
C GLU A 128 2.80 -16.70 -6.97
N MET A 129 3.18 -16.49 -8.23
CA MET A 129 3.89 -17.50 -9.04
C MET A 129 5.26 -17.86 -8.46
N ALA A 130 6.00 -16.89 -7.92
CA ALA A 130 7.27 -17.15 -7.25
C ALA A 130 7.07 -17.99 -5.98
N VAL A 131 6.02 -17.70 -5.20
CA VAL A 131 5.65 -18.49 -4.02
C VAL A 131 5.25 -19.91 -4.41
N LEU A 132 4.44 -20.09 -5.45
CA LEU A 132 4.04 -21.41 -5.95
C LEU A 132 5.24 -22.24 -6.38
N THR A 133 6.15 -21.66 -7.17
CA THR A 133 7.39 -22.34 -7.59
C THR A 133 8.22 -22.78 -6.37
N ARG A 134 8.34 -21.92 -5.35
CA ARG A 134 9.06 -22.25 -4.10
C ARG A 134 8.38 -23.38 -3.33
N LEU A 135 7.06 -23.37 -3.24
CA LEU A 135 6.28 -24.41 -2.55
C LEU A 135 6.37 -25.74 -3.30
N GLU A 136 6.28 -25.70 -4.64
CA GLU A 136 6.42 -26.87 -5.48
C GLU A 136 7.80 -27.53 -5.28
N ALA A 137 8.88 -26.75 -5.32
CA ALA A 137 10.22 -27.27 -5.06
C ALA A 137 10.36 -27.89 -3.66
N LYS A 138 9.69 -27.34 -2.64
CA LYS A 138 9.78 -27.81 -1.26
C LYS A 138 8.98 -29.10 -1.01
N TYR A 139 7.82 -29.26 -1.65
CA TYR A 139 6.85 -30.30 -1.29
C TYR A 139 6.57 -31.32 -2.40
N ARG A 140 6.99 -31.08 -3.65
CA ARG A 140 6.80 -32.01 -4.78
C ARG A 140 8.04 -32.88 -5.05
N ALA A 141 9.20 -32.55 -4.50
CA ALA A 141 10.33 -33.48 -4.48
C ALA A 141 9.89 -34.75 -3.71
N PRO A 142 10.12 -35.96 -4.24
CA PRO A 142 9.73 -37.17 -3.53
C PRO A 142 10.38 -37.15 -2.15
N ALA A 143 9.59 -37.48 -1.11
CA ALA A 143 10.12 -37.80 0.19
C ALA A 143 11.31 -38.74 -0.03
N ASN A 144 12.46 -38.35 0.52
CA ASN A 144 13.72 -39.06 0.37
C ASN A 144 13.46 -40.57 0.56
N PRO A 145 13.58 -41.43 -0.46
CA PRO A 145 13.20 -42.85 -0.38
C PRO A 145 14.20 -43.69 0.44
N GLY A 146 14.84 -43.06 1.44
CA GLY A 146 15.78 -43.68 2.37
C GLY A 146 15.42 -43.46 3.84
N ALA A 147 14.30 -42.80 4.17
CA ALA A 147 13.82 -42.71 5.55
C ALA A 147 12.99 -43.94 5.97
N ASP A 148 12.34 -44.61 5.02
CA ASP A 148 11.44 -45.75 5.32
C ASP A 148 12.17 -47.10 5.38
N ALA A 149 13.49 -47.15 5.20
CA ALA A 149 14.27 -48.41 5.19
C ALA A 149 14.94 -48.75 6.55
N ILE A 150 14.69 -47.98 7.62
CA ILE A 150 15.29 -48.25 8.94
C ILE A 150 14.23 -48.54 10.03
N GLU A 151 12.94 -48.44 9.74
CA GLU A 151 11.87 -48.76 10.72
C GLU A 151 11.29 -50.18 10.57
N GLU A 152 11.90 -51.05 9.76
CA GLU A 152 11.46 -52.46 9.60
C GLU A 152 12.30 -53.45 10.44
N ALA A 153 12.75 -53.04 11.63
CA ALA A 153 13.44 -53.93 12.57
C ALA A 153 13.13 -53.60 14.04
N ALA A 154 11.87 -53.43 14.40
CA ALA A 154 11.44 -53.49 15.81
C ALA A 154 9.96 -53.86 15.93
N PHE A 155 9.60 -55.07 15.50
CA PHE A 155 8.39 -55.74 16.00
C PHE A 155 8.81 -56.80 17.03
N VAL A 156 7.91 -57.09 17.99
CA VAL A 156 8.04 -57.93 19.22
C VAL A 156 8.32 -57.04 20.45
N THR A 157 7.39 -56.75 21.38
CA THR A 157 6.15 -57.41 21.84
C THR A 157 5.28 -56.43 22.65
N GLU A 158 3.96 -56.40 22.41
CA GLU A 158 2.92 -56.08 23.41
C GLU A 158 2.67 -57.33 24.30
N PRO A 159 2.06 -57.27 25.51
CA PRO A 159 0.84 -56.51 25.86
C PRO A 159 0.95 -55.74 27.22
N THR A 160 0.09 -54.83 27.64
CA THR A 160 -1.36 -55.00 27.87
C THR A 160 -1.94 -53.63 28.25
N ASP A 161 -3.08 -53.28 27.65
CA ASP A 161 -3.92 -52.14 28.01
C ASP A 161 -4.66 -52.41 29.35
N PRO A 162 -5.00 -51.37 30.13
CA PRO A 162 -6.41 -50.96 30.09
C PRO A 162 -6.61 -49.43 30.10
N GLN A 163 -7.28 -48.93 29.05
CA GLN A 163 -8.48 -48.05 29.00
C GLN A 163 -8.71 -46.91 30.03
N PRO A 164 -9.43 -45.84 29.63
CA PRO A 164 -8.97 -44.46 29.70
C PRO A 164 -9.49 -43.67 30.90
N LEU A 165 -8.70 -42.71 31.40
CA LEU A 165 -9.21 -41.67 32.30
C LEU A 165 -9.44 -40.37 31.53
N ILE A 166 -10.70 -40.16 31.17
CA ILE A 166 -11.23 -38.85 30.78
C ILE A 166 -11.33 -38.00 32.06
N ALA A 167 -10.72 -36.81 32.05
CA ALA A 167 -10.95 -35.76 33.03
C ALA A 167 -10.89 -34.39 32.31
N PRO A 168 -11.64 -33.38 32.78
CA PRO A 168 -12.52 -32.59 31.94
C PRO A 168 -11.89 -31.30 31.38
N PHE A 169 -12.43 -30.87 30.24
CA PHE A 169 -12.39 -29.50 29.75
C PHE A 169 -13.05 -28.58 30.79
N GLU A 170 -12.30 -27.59 31.31
CA GLU A 170 -12.91 -26.43 31.96
C GLU A 170 -12.98 -25.26 30.97
N PRO A 171 -14.18 -24.71 30.69
CA PRO A 171 -14.32 -23.45 29.98
C PRO A 171 -14.26 -22.31 31.00
N VAL A 172 -13.21 -21.48 30.95
CA VAL A 172 -13.26 -20.18 31.66
C VAL A 172 -14.02 -19.20 30.78
N GLN A 173 -15.31 -19.09 31.07
CA GLN A 173 -16.17 -17.98 30.65
C GLN A 173 -15.65 -16.65 31.22
N GLY A 174 -15.96 -15.58 30.48
CA GLY A 174 -15.33 -14.28 30.60
C GLY A 174 -15.69 -13.45 31.83
N SER A 175 -15.12 -12.26 31.84
CA SER A 175 -15.76 -11.10 32.45
C SER A 175 -15.34 -9.85 31.70
N LEU A 176 -16.34 -9.20 31.11
CA LEU A 176 -16.35 -7.80 30.71
C LEU A 176 -16.50 -6.97 31.98
N PHE A 177 -15.48 -6.18 32.32
CA PHE A 177 -15.61 -4.88 32.97
C PHE A 177 -14.47 -3.99 32.48
#